data_AF-A0A1I7H9A3-F1
#
_entry.id   AF-A0A1I7H9A3-F1
#
_cell.length_a   1.000
_cell.length_b   1.000
_cell.length_c   1.000
_cell.angle_alpha   90.00
_cell.angle_beta   90.00
_cell.angle_gamma   90.00
#
_symmetry.space_group_name_H-M   'P 1'
#
loop_
_entity.id
_entity.type
_entity.pdbx_description
1 polymer ?
#
loop_
_entity_poly.entity_id
_entity_poly.type
_entity_poly.pdbx_seq_one_letter_code
_entity_poly.pdbx_strand_id
1 'polypeptide(L)'
;MEVSEVSCELPAEFMEQLLEASDAPPVFFEIDALLGQRLARAKARLDRLERDLVTRDYSALATARVEFALASRAMADHLMACGLSVSEND
;
A
#
# COMPACT_ATOMS: atom_id res chain seq x y z
N MET A 1 -6.54 27.66 1.35
CA MET A 1 -5.64 26.54 1.03
C MET A 1 -6.53 25.35 0.78
N GLU A 2 -6.79 25.05 -0.48
CA GLU A 2 -7.63 23.92 -0.87
C GLU A 2 -6.79 22.66 -0.75
N VAL A 3 -7.22 21.73 0.10
CA VAL A 3 -6.63 20.40 0.20
C VAL A 3 -7.09 19.64 -1.04
N SER A 4 -6.21 19.55 -2.03
CA SER A 4 -6.41 18.71 -3.20
C SER A 4 -6.56 17.27 -2.71
N GLU A 5 -7.78 16.77 -2.71
CA GLU A 5 -8.09 15.35 -2.60
C GLU A 5 -7.42 14.67 -3.79
N VAL A 6 -6.20 14.16 -3.56
CA VAL A 6 -5.50 13.36 -4.55
C VAL A 6 -6.16 11.99 -4.46
N SER A 7 -7.20 11.78 -5.28
CA SER A 7 -7.66 10.45 -5.63
C SER A 7 -6.45 9.70 -6.17
N CYS A 8 -5.88 8.81 -5.35
CA CYS A 8 -4.89 7.87 -5.82
C CYS A 8 -5.62 6.85 -6.70
N GLU A 9 -5.91 7.22 -7.94
CA GLU A 9 -6.29 6.28 -8.98
C GLU A 9 -5.08 5.37 -9.20
N LEU A 10 -5.13 4.20 -8.57
CA LEU A 10 -4.19 3.12 -8.88
C LEU A 10 -4.40 2.76 -10.35
N PRO A 11 -3.31 2.57 -11.13
CA PRO A 11 -3.42 2.25 -12.54
C PRO A 11 -4.27 1.00 -12.75
N ALA A 12 -5.21 1.07 -13.69
CA ALA A 12 -6.18 0.00 -13.96
C ALA A 12 -5.49 -1.35 -14.23
N GLU A 13 -4.27 -1.33 -14.79
CA GLU A 13 -3.47 -2.53 -15.01
C GLU A 13 -3.14 -3.33 -13.74
N PHE A 14 -3.03 -2.66 -12.58
CA PHE A 14 -2.74 -3.32 -11.30
C PHE A 14 -3.99 -3.97 -10.70
N MET A 15 -5.15 -3.35 -10.94
CA MET A 15 -6.45 -3.91 -10.59
C MET A 15 -6.75 -5.14 -11.44
N GLU A 16 -6.50 -5.09 -12.75
CA GLU A 16 -6.72 -6.21 -13.66
C GLU A 16 -5.88 -7.44 -13.29
N GLN A 17 -4.63 -7.27 -12.87
CA GLN A 17 -3.78 -8.40 -12.45
C GLN A 17 -4.19 -9.05 -11.11
N LEU A 18 -4.80 -8.29 -10.20
CA LEU A 18 -5.40 -8.84 -8.98
C LEU A 18 -6.75 -9.50 -9.27
N LEU A 19 -7.49 -8.98 -10.25
CA LEU A 19 -8.80 -9.48 -10.68
C LEU A 19 -8.67 -10.77 -11.50
N GLU A 20 -7.67 -10.91 -12.38
CA GLU A 20 -7.41 -12.17 -13.11
C GLU A 20 -7.01 -13.32 -12.18
N ALA A 21 -6.45 -13.02 -11.01
CA ALA A 21 -6.09 -14.03 -10.01
C ALA A 21 -7.28 -14.48 -9.14
N SER A 22 -8.43 -13.81 -9.21
CA SER A 22 -9.58 -14.07 -8.35
C SER A 22 -10.87 -14.16 -9.16
N ASP A 23 -11.46 -15.35 -9.21
CA ASP A 23 -12.75 -15.66 -9.86
C ASP A 23 -13.97 -15.02 -9.14
N ALA A 24 -13.74 -13.91 -8.42
CA ALA A 24 -14.69 -13.22 -7.56
C ALA A 24 -15.12 -11.88 -8.18
N PRO A 25 -16.36 -11.42 -7.91
CA PRO A 25 -16.85 -10.14 -8.42
C PRO A 25 -15.90 -8.99 -8.00
N PRO A 26 -15.77 -7.93 -8.82
CA PRO A 26 -14.86 -6.83 -8.55
C PRO A 26 -15.25 -6.14 -7.23
N VAL A 27 -14.56 -6.51 -6.16
CA VAL A 27 -14.65 -5.83 -4.88
C VAL A 27 -13.81 -4.57 -5.03
N PHE A 28 -14.47 -3.45 -5.34
CA PHE A 28 -13.84 -2.14 -5.28
C PHE A 28 -13.54 -1.83 -3.82
N PHE A 29 -12.34 -2.20 -3.38
CA PHE A 29 -11.84 -1.82 -2.08
C PHE A 29 -11.60 -0.31 -2.10
N GLU A 30 -12.34 0.42 -1.28
CA GLU A 30 -12.03 1.82 -1.01
C GLU A 30 -10.68 1.85 -0.27
N ILE A 31 -9.60 2.00 -1.03
CA ILE A 31 -8.26 2.04 -0.47
C ILE A 31 -8.12 3.37 0.25
N ASP A 32 -7.91 3.32 1.56
CA ASP A 32 -7.59 4.51 2.35
C ASP A 32 -6.35 5.20 1.74
N ALA A 33 -6.59 6.37 1.15
CA ALA A 33 -5.58 7.17 0.46
C ALA A 33 -4.41 7.55 1.40
N LEU A 34 -4.66 7.67 2.70
CA LEU A 34 -3.63 7.95 3.71
C LEU A 34 -2.72 6.72 3.91
N LEU A 35 -3.30 5.52 3.99
CA LEU A 35 -2.54 4.26 4.08
C LEU A 35 -1.73 4.01 2.81
N GLY A 36 -2.34 4.23 1.65
CA GLY A 36 -1.66 4.15 0.35
C GLY A 36 -0.48 5.13 0.25
N GLN A 37 -0.68 6.40 0.62
CA GLN A 37 0.38 7.41 0.62
C GLN A 37 1.51 7.04 1.58
N ARG A 38 1.18 6.53 2.77
CA ARG A 38 2.17 6.12 3.77
C ARG A 38 3.01 4.94 3.28
N LEU A 39 2.38 3.94 2.66
CA LEU A 39 3.07 2.80 2.06
C LEU A 39 3.99 3.25 0.92
N ALA A 40 3.50 4.11 0.02
CA ALA A 40 4.29 4.63 -1.10
C ALA A 40 5.53 5.42 -0.62
N ARG A 41 5.39 6.26 0.41
CA ARG A 41 6.51 7.00 1.00
C ARG A 41 7.53 6.06 1.65
N ALA A 42 7.07 5.09 2.42
CA ALA A 42 7.95 4.10 3.06
C ALA A 42 8.72 3.29 2.01
N LYS A 43 8.05 2.87 0.93
CA LYS A 43 8.66 2.19 -0.20
C LYS A 43 9.72 3.05 -0.89
N ALA A 44 9.39 4.29 -1.25
CA ALA A 44 10.33 5.19 -1.91
C ALA A 44 11.59 5.45 -1.06
N ARG A 45 11.43 5.57 0.26
CA ARG A 45 12.55 5.72 1.20
C ARG A 45 13.43 4.46 1.24
N LEU A 46 12.82 3.28 1.34
CA LEU A 46 13.54 2.01 1.33
C LEU A 46 14.30 1.81 0.01
N ASP A 47 13.62 2.00 -1.11
CA ASP A 47 14.14 1.90 -2.47
C ASP A 47 15.32 2.85 -2.72
N ARG A 48 15.32 4.03 -2.09
CA ARG A 48 16.45 4.97 -2.15
C ARG A 48 17.65 4.46 -1.36
N LEU A 49 17.42 3.99 -0.13
CA LEU A 49 18.48 3.50 0.76
C LEU A 49 19.09 2.18 0.26
N GLU A 50 18.32 1.32 -0.40
CA GLU A 50 18.85 0.09 -1.00
C GLU A 50 19.71 0.33 -2.24
N ARG A 51 19.46 1.41 -2.98
CA ARG A 51 20.29 1.83 -4.12
C ARG A 51 21.54 2.59 -3.70
N ASP A 52 21.53 3.21 -2.52
CA ASP A 52 22.67 3.95 -1.99
C ASP A 52 23.69 2.98 -1.35
N LEU A 53 24.44 2.29 -2.20
CA LEU A 53 25.49 1.34 -1.80
C LEU A 53 26.75 2.04 -1.25
N VAL A 54 26.84 3.36 -1.39
CA VAL A 54 28.02 4.16 -1.04
C VAL A 54 27.96 4.56 0.43
N THR A 55 26.79 4.94 0.92
CA THR A 55 26.56 5.26 2.33
C THR A 55 26.02 4.02 3.05
N ARG A 56 26.92 3.23 3.66
CA ARG A 56 26.63 2.05 4.49
C ARG A 56 25.86 2.38 5.79
N ASP A 57 24.83 3.21 5.73
CA ASP A 57 23.96 3.46 6.88
C ASP A 57 22.96 2.29 7.04
N TYR A 58 23.49 1.18 7.55
CA TYR A 58 22.73 -0.01 7.84
C TYR A 58 21.62 0.24 8.88
N SER A 59 21.78 1.26 9.73
CA SER A 59 20.79 1.62 10.75
C SER A 59 19.57 2.30 10.11
N ALA A 60 19.80 3.24 9.20
CA ALA A 60 18.76 3.89 8.42
C ALA A 60 18.05 2.88 7.51
N LEU A 61 18.80 1.97 6.88
CA LEU A 61 18.24 0.91 6.04
C LEU A 61 17.36 -0.06 6.85
N ALA A 62 17.82 -0.53 8.01
CA ALA A 62 17.04 -1.39 8.88
C ALA A 62 15.73 -0.71 9.33
N THR A 63 15.81 0.58 9.69
CA THR A 63 14.65 1.37 10.07
C THR A 63 13.65 1.49 8.92
N ALA A 64 14.12 1.82 7.70
CA ALA A 64 13.26 1.93 6.53
C ALA A 64 12.58 0.60 6.16
N ARG A 65 13.26 -0.54 6.35
CA ARG A 65 12.66 -1.88 6.15
C ARG A 65 11.54 -2.15 7.15
N VAL A 66 11.74 -1.81 8.42
CA VAL A 66 10.70 -1.96 9.45
C VAL A 66 9.52 -1.05 9.15
N GLU A 67 9.75 0.21 8.79
CA GLU A 67 8.68 1.15 8.42
C GLU A 67 7.87 0.65 7.21
N PHE A 68 8.54 0.15 6.18
CA PHE A 68 7.87 -0.43 5.01
C PHE A 68 7.05 -1.68 5.36
N ALA A 69 7.58 -2.58 6.19
CA ALA A 69 6.85 -3.76 6.65
C ALA A 69 5.59 -3.39 7.45
N LEU A 70 5.69 -2.40 8.34
CA LEU A 70 4.56 -1.91 9.13
C LEU A 70 3.50 -1.23 8.26
N ALA A 71 3.90 -0.42 7.28
CA ALA A 71 2.96 0.21 6.35
C ALA A 71 2.27 -0.83 5.47
N SER A 72 3.01 -1.83 4.98
CA SER A 72 2.46 -2.94 4.18
C SER A 72 1.45 -3.74 4.98
N ARG A 73 1.75 -4.03 6.25
CA ARG A 73 0.83 -4.73 7.14
C ARG A 73 -0.43 -3.92 7.41
N ALA A 74 -0.32 -2.63 7.71
CA ALA A 74 -1.49 -1.78 7.93
C ALA A 74 -2.40 -1.73 6.69
N MET A 75 -1.80 -1.69 5.48
CA MET A 75 -2.54 -1.78 4.22
C MET A 75 -3.23 -3.14 4.06
N ALA A 76 -2.54 -4.24 4.35
CA ALA A 76 -3.13 -5.58 4.29
C ALA A 76 -4.26 -5.75 5.30
N ASP A 77 -4.07 -5.27 6.54
CA ASP A 77 -5.09 -5.31 7.60
C ASP A 77 -6.33 -4.50 7.18
N HIS A 78 -6.15 -3.35 6.54
CA HIS A 78 -7.24 -2.55 5.99
C HIS A 78 -7.99 -3.30 4.88
N LEU A 79 -7.27 -3.87 3.90
CA LEU A 79 -7.88 -4.65 2.82
C LEU A 79 -8.64 -5.87 3.34
N MET A 80 -8.09 -6.57 4.34
CA MET A 80 -8.77 -7.69 5.01
C MET A 80 -10.02 -7.22 5.74
N ALA A 81 -9.98 -6.09 6.46
CA ALA A 81 -11.15 -5.52 7.13
C ALA A 81 -12.26 -5.15 6.13
N CYS A 82 -11.90 -4.54 5.00
CA CYS A 82 -12.86 -4.25 3.93
C CYS A 82 -13.42 -5.54 3.30
N GLY A 83 -12.59 -6.56 3.08
CA GLY A 83 -13.03 -7.86 2.53
C GLY A 83 -13.95 -8.65 3.46
N LEU A 84 -13.75 -8.56 4.77
CA LEU A 84 -14.61 -9.18 5.77
C LEU A 84 -15.97 -8.47 5.89
N SER A 85 -16.04 -7.16 5.64
CA SER A 85 -17.28 -6.38 5.72
C SER A 85 -18.31 -6.68 4.62
N VAL A 86 -17.91 -7.39 3.56
CA VAL A 86 -18.81 -7.80 2.45
C VAL A 86 -19.59 -9.08 2.79
N SER A 87 -19.23 -9.80 3.86
CA SER A 87 -19.79 -11.12 4.19
C SER A 87 -20.90 -11.13 5.27
N GLU A 88 -21.40 -9.97 5.70
CA GLU A 88 -22.54 -9.85 6.63
C GLU A 88 -23.71 -9.13 5.95
N ASN A 89 -24.46 -9.85 5.12
CA ASN A 89 -25.84 -9.52 4.78
C ASN A 89 -26.57 -10.83 4.42
N ASP A 90 -27.18 -11.44 5.43
CA ASP A 90 -28.25 -12.45 5.32
C ASP A 90 -29.56 -11.80 4.82
#